data_AF-A0A4C1ZNB4-F1
#
_entry.id   AF-A0A4C1ZNB4-F1
#
_cell.length_a   1.000
_cell.length_b   1.000
_cell.length_c   1.000
_cell.angle_alpha   90.00
_cell.angle_beta   90.00
_cell.angle_gamma   90.00
#
_symmetry.space_group_name_H-M   'P 1'
#
loop_
_entity.id
_entity.type
_entity.pdbx_description
1 polymer ?
#
loop_
_entity_poly.entity_id
_entity_poly.type
_entity_poly.pdbx_seq_one_letter_code
_entity_poly.pdbx_strand_id
1 'polypeptide(L)'
;MNVRPKLETKSRTALEELQYILYPCKRSHSDTLPWYISMYWLMFNITVTIAVVITLLYWILLFDAEFEQSARALGLDVTTHALNSVFALAELFASRTPVKLVHIYQPLGVGLWYAAFSVIYYIAGGTDSMGNPFIYEVLYWGDGTRAGIVVAAATGGLLVVYVCLWAFARLRNYLSERCIRTTSADLPLAPPLTPTLP
;
A
#
# COMPACT_ATOMS: atom_id res chain seq x y z
N MET A 1 30.67 3.02 -37.95
CA MET A 1 29.27 2.99 -37.45
C MET A 1 29.31 2.97 -35.93
N ASN A 2 29.13 4.12 -35.28
CA ASN A 2 29.34 4.29 -33.84
C ASN A 2 28.00 4.08 -33.09
N VAL A 3 27.72 2.85 -32.67
CA VAL A 3 26.47 2.46 -31.98
C VAL A 3 26.53 2.77 -30.46
N ARG A 4 27.68 3.21 -29.95
CA ARG A 4 27.94 3.48 -28.53
C ARG A 4 27.16 4.64 -27.86
N PRO A 5 26.79 5.76 -28.51
CA PRO A 5 26.29 6.92 -27.76
C PRO A 5 24.88 6.70 -27.17
N LYS A 6 24.04 5.85 -27.78
CA LYS A 6 22.67 5.55 -27.29
C LYS A 6 22.64 4.62 -26.08
N LEU A 7 23.62 3.72 -25.94
CA LEU A 7 23.68 2.79 -24.81
C LEU A 7 24.16 3.49 -23.54
N GLU A 8 25.12 4.42 -23.65
CA GLU A 8 25.61 5.21 -22.51
C GLU A 8 24.57 6.19 -21.97
N THR A 9 23.76 6.80 -22.83
CA THR A 9 22.66 7.69 -22.39
C THR A 9 21.55 6.92 -21.68
N LYS A 10 21.20 5.73 -22.17
CA LYS A 10 20.20 4.84 -21.54
C LYS A 10 20.70 4.28 -20.20
N SER A 11 22.00 3.95 -20.13
CA SER A 11 22.67 3.51 -18.90
C SER A 11 22.68 4.62 -17.84
N ARG A 12 23.03 5.86 -18.21
CA ARG A 12 23.03 7.00 -17.27
C ARG A 12 21.64 7.32 -16.75
N THR A 13 20.61 7.30 -17.60
CA THR A 13 19.23 7.52 -17.17
C THR A 13 18.73 6.41 -16.25
N ALA A 14 19.08 5.14 -16.50
CA ALA A 14 18.73 4.04 -15.60
C ALA A 14 19.42 4.15 -14.23
N LEU A 15 20.69 4.59 -14.20
CA LEU A 15 21.42 4.84 -12.96
C LEU A 15 20.89 6.05 -12.20
N GLU A 16 20.47 7.11 -12.89
CA GLU A 16 19.81 8.29 -12.30
C GLU A 16 18.41 7.96 -11.75
N GLU A 17 17.64 7.11 -12.44
CA GLU A 17 16.36 6.58 -11.95
C GLU A 17 16.57 5.69 -10.72
N LEU A 18 17.57 4.80 -10.73
CA LEU A 18 17.96 4.02 -9.55
C LEU A 18 18.44 4.92 -8.41
N GLN A 19 19.20 5.96 -8.71
CA GLN A 19 19.59 6.97 -7.73
C GLN A 19 18.36 7.71 -7.20
N TYR A 20 17.39 8.09 -8.02
CA TYR A 20 16.16 8.73 -7.54
C TYR A 20 15.29 7.78 -6.69
N ILE A 21 15.27 6.49 -7.04
CA ILE A 21 14.60 5.43 -6.27
C ILE A 21 15.30 5.20 -4.91
N LEU A 22 16.63 5.35 -4.86
CA LEU A 22 17.45 5.03 -3.68
C LEU A 22 17.85 6.26 -2.83
N TYR A 23 17.96 7.44 -3.42
CA TYR A 23 18.29 8.70 -2.74
C TYR A 23 17.00 9.46 -2.41
N PRO A 24 16.59 9.49 -1.14
CA PRO A 24 15.66 10.53 -0.70
C PRO A 24 16.33 11.89 -0.94
N CYS A 25 15.51 12.88 -1.30
CA CYS A 25 15.88 14.29 -1.46
C CYS A 25 17.00 14.71 -0.47
N LYS A 26 18.01 15.42 -0.99
CA LYS A 26 19.19 15.91 -0.25
C LYS A 26 18.78 16.42 1.13
N ARG A 27 19.18 15.67 2.17
CA ARG A 27 18.83 15.92 3.57
C ARG A 27 19.40 17.28 4.00
N SER A 28 18.54 18.26 4.28
CA SER A 28 18.88 19.44 5.07
C SER A 28 19.42 18.96 6.42
N HIS A 29 20.50 19.57 6.91
CA HIS A 29 21.34 19.05 7.98
C HIS A 29 20.65 19.04 9.38
N SER A 30 19.40 19.52 9.50
CA SER A 30 18.72 19.76 10.77
C SER A 30 17.26 19.30 10.89
N ASP A 31 16.69 18.54 9.96
CA ASP A 31 15.25 18.25 9.99
C ASP A 31 14.97 16.76 10.22
N THR A 32 14.90 16.34 11.49
CA THR A 32 14.25 15.08 11.85
C THR A 32 12.76 15.20 11.56
N LEU A 33 12.20 14.29 10.76
CA LEU A 33 10.77 14.28 10.46
C LEU A 33 9.98 14.19 11.76
N PRO A 34 8.98 15.07 12.01
CA PRO A 34 8.19 15.00 13.23
C PRO A 34 7.57 13.61 13.41
N TRP A 35 7.50 13.12 14.65
CA TRP A 35 7.07 11.74 14.94
C TRP A 35 5.66 11.43 14.41
N TYR A 36 4.75 12.41 14.43
CA TYR A 36 3.37 12.24 13.96
C TYR A 36 3.29 12.10 12.43
N ILE A 37 4.19 12.72 11.68
CA ILE A 37 4.29 12.51 10.23
C ILE A 37 4.81 11.11 9.94
N SER A 38 5.78 10.64 10.71
CA SER A 38 6.28 9.26 10.62
C SER A 38 5.19 8.24 10.94
N MET A 39 4.37 8.52 11.96
CA MET A 39 3.22 7.70 12.32
C MET A 39 2.15 7.69 11.22
N TYR A 40 1.81 8.86 10.67
CA TYR A 40 0.88 8.95 9.54
C TYR A 40 1.40 8.15 8.34
N TRP A 41 2.69 8.25 8.02
CA TRP A 41 3.27 7.52 6.90
C TRP A 41 3.25 5.99 7.12
N LEU A 42 3.52 5.54 8.34
CA LEU A 42 3.36 4.15 8.75
C LEU A 42 1.91 3.67 8.55
N MET A 43 0.95 4.41 9.11
CA MET A 43 -0.47 4.10 9.00
C MET A 43 -0.94 4.11 7.54
N PHE A 44 -0.51 5.08 6.74
CA PHE A 44 -0.83 5.16 5.32
C PHE A 44 -0.36 3.90 4.57
N ASN A 45 0.89 3.48 4.75
CA ASN A 45 1.42 2.30 4.06
C ASN A 45 0.67 1.02 4.48
N ILE A 46 0.31 0.91 5.77
CA ILE A 46 -0.48 -0.21 6.28
C ILE A 46 -1.89 -0.17 5.69
N THR A 47 -2.64 0.90 5.91
CA THR A 47 -4.06 1.01 5.53
C THR A 47 -4.25 0.79 4.04
N VAL A 48 -3.47 1.45 3.18
CA VAL A 48 -3.66 1.33 1.73
C VAL A 48 -3.39 -0.10 1.26
N THR A 49 -2.34 -0.74 1.79
CA THR A 49 -1.98 -2.11 1.41
C THR A 49 -2.99 -3.12 1.94
N ILE A 50 -3.32 -3.05 3.23
CA ILE A 50 -4.21 -4.01 3.89
C ILE A 50 -5.62 -3.90 3.34
N ALA A 51 -6.14 -2.70 3.04
CA ALA A 51 -7.46 -2.55 2.43
C ALA A 51 -7.58 -3.35 1.13
N VAL A 52 -6.62 -3.20 0.22
CA VAL A 52 -6.61 -3.93 -1.06
C VAL A 52 -6.42 -5.43 -0.86
N VAL A 53 -5.51 -5.85 0.03
CA VAL A 53 -5.29 -7.26 0.34
C VAL A 53 -6.55 -7.92 0.91
N ILE A 54 -7.21 -7.29 1.88
CA ILE A 54 -8.42 -7.81 2.51
C ILE A 54 -9.56 -7.96 1.49
N THR A 55 -9.70 -7.01 0.57
CA THR A 55 -10.69 -7.12 -0.52
C THR A 55 -10.38 -8.31 -1.42
N LEU A 56 -9.13 -8.48 -1.84
CA LEU A 56 -8.76 -9.61 -2.68
C LEU A 56 -8.98 -10.94 -1.95
N LEU A 57 -8.55 -11.07 -0.69
CA LEU A 57 -8.76 -12.27 0.10
C LEU A 57 -10.25 -12.57 0.27
N TYR A 58 -11.07 -11.54 0.51
CA TYR A 58 -12.52 -11.72 0.61
C TYR A 58 -13.11 -12.30 -0.67
N TRP A 59 -12.97 -11.59 -1.78
CA TRP A 59 -13.62 -11.97 -3.05
C TRP A 59 -13.03 -13.24 -3.69
N ILE A 60 -11.79 -13.61 -3.36
CA ILE A 60 -11.15 -14.82 -3.91
C ILE A 60 -11.39 -16.04 -3.01
N LEU A 61 -11.41 -15.88 -1.68
CA LEU A 61 -11.39 -17.01 -0.75
C LEU A 61 -12.62 -17.15 0.13
N LEU A 62 -13.37 -16.08 0.41
CA LEU A 62 -14.45 -16.07 1.40
C LEU A 62 -15.83 -15.79 0.78
N PHE A 63 -15.91 -15.05 -0.32
CA PHE A 63 -17.18 -14.69 -0.94
C PHE A 63 -17.91 -15.94 -1.44
N ASP A 64 -19.14 -16.13 -0.97
CA ASP A 64 -20.02 -17.20 -1.41
C ASP A 64 -21.41 -16.64 -1.74
N ALA A 65 -21.73 -16.64 -3.04
CA ALA A 65 -22.98 -16.12 -3.55
C ALA A 65 -24.21 -16.92 -3.09
N GLU A 66 -24.05 -18.19 -2.70
CA GLU A 66 -25.15 -19.03 -2.24
C GLU A 66 -25.53 -18.74 -0.78
N PHE A 67 -24.59 -18.26 0.04
CA PHE A 67 -24.81 -17.90 1.44
C PHE A 67 -25.19 -16.43 1.62
N GLU A 68 -24.80 -15.54 0.70
CA GLU A 68 -25.12 -14.11 0.73
C GLU A 68 -26.53 -13.77 0.19
N GLN A 69 -27.56 -14.40 0.74
CA GLN A 69 -28.94 -14.23 0.24
C GLN A 69 -29.62 -12.94 0.71
N SER A 70 -29.06 -12.23 1.70
CA SER A 70 -29.66 -10.99 2.21
C SER A 70 -28.97 -9.75 1.65
N ALA A 71 -29.76 -8.80 1.14
CA ALA A 71 -29.25 -7.51 0.65
C ALA A 71 -28.47 -6.73 1.72
N ARG A 72 -28.75 -6.97 3.01
CA ARG A 72 -28.03 -6.36 4.12
C ARG A 72 -26.63 -6.96 4.30
N ALA A 73 -26.46 -8.27 4.18
CA ALA A 73 -25.16 -8.93 4.24
C ALA A 73 -24.27 -8.43 3.10
N LEU A 74 -24.77 -8.52 1.86
CA LEU A 74 -24.07 -8.04 0.68
C LEU A 74 -23.68 -6.55 0.80
N GLY A 75 -24.55 -5.70 1.35
CA GLY A 75 -24.25 -4.30 1.59
C GLY A 75 -23.10 -4.09 2.58
N LEU A 76 -23.01 -4.91 3.64
CA LEU A 76 -21.91 -4.87 4.59
C LEU A 76 -20.60 -5.35 3.96
N ASP A 77 -20.65 -6.39 3.15
CA ASP A 77 -19.46 -6.97 2.51
C ASP A 77 -18.87 -6.03 1.45
N VAL A 78 -19.73 -5.44 0.61
CA VAL A 78 -19.33 -4.40 -0.35
C VAL A 78 -18.74 -3.19 0.37
N THR A 79 -19.33 -2.76 1.49
CA THR A 79 -18.84 -1.58 2.21
C THR A 79 -17.50 -1.85 2.90
N THR A 80 -17.38 -2.98 3.58
CA THR A 80 -16.21 -3.34 4.40
C THR A 80 -14.99 -3.68 3.54
N HIS A 81 -15.22 -4.26 2.36
CA HIS A 81 -14.16 -4.68 1.46
C HIS A 81 -13.99 -3.69 0.30
N ALA A 82 -14.98 -3.61 -0.60
CA ALA A 82 -14.84 -2.84 -1.83
C ALA A 82 -14.73 -1.32 -1.59
N LEU A 83 -15.66 -0.71 -0.83
CA LEU A 83 -15.61 0.73 -0.57
C LEU A 83 -14.39 1.13 0.27
N ASN A 84 -14.00 0.32 1.24
CA ASN A 84 -12.76 0.51 1.99
C ASN A 84 -11.52 0.59 1.06
N SER A 85 -11.43 -0.30 0.07
CA SER A 85 -10.34 -0.25 -0.93
C SER A 85 -10.44 0.96 -1.86
N VAL A 86 -11.65 1.37 -2.24
CA VAL A 86 -11.84 2.59 -3.03
C VAL A 86 -11.32 3.81 -2.27
N PHE A 87 -11.64 3.96 -0.99
CA PHE A 87 -11.13 5.07 -0.18
C PHE A 87 -9.62 5.00 0.03
N ALA A 88 -9.06 3.82 0.26
CA ALA A 88 -7.62 3.62 0.34
C ALA A 88 -6.89 4.01 -0.97
N LEU A 89 -7.42 3.62 -2.13
CA LEU A 89 -6.84 4.00 -3.42
C LEU A 89 -7.03 5.49 -3.70
N ALA A 90 -8.16 6.08 -3.31
CA ALA A 90 -8.36 7.52 -3.39
C ALA A 90 -7.31 8.27 -2.55
N GLU A 91 -7.03 7.84 -1.32
CA GLU A 91 -5.97 8.38 -0.46
C GLU A 91 -4.58 8.23 -1.10
N LEU A 92 -4.30 7.09 -1.76
CA LEU A 92 -3.06 6.91 -2.52
C LEU A 92 -2.92 7.93 -3.66
N PHE A 93 -3.97 8.19 -4.43
CA PHE A 93 -3.90 9.10 -5.58
C PHE A 93 -3.99 10.57 -5.20
N ALA A 94 -4.73 10.91 -4.13
CA ALA A 94 -4.92 12.27 -3.67
C ALA A 94 -3.75 12.78 -2.80
N SER A 95 -3.17 11.92 -1.96
CA SER A 95 -2.02 12.30 -1.15
C SER A 95 -0.73 12.31 -1.99
N ARG A 96 0.25 13.12 -1.61
CA ARG A 96 1.63 13.03 -2.13
C ARG A 96 2.53 12.17 -1.23
N THR A 97 1.92 11.34 -0.38
CA THR A 97 2.66 10.45 0.52
C THR A 97 3.50 9.48 -0.32
N PRO A 98 4.81 9.35 -0.06
CA PRO A 98 5.68 8.51 -0.86
C PRO A 98 5.53 7.04 -0.45
N VAL A 99 5.27 6.15 -1.42
CA VAL A 99 5.39 4.70 -1.20
C VAL A 99 6.80 4.28 -1.55
N LYS A 100 7.51 3.61 -0.64
CA LYS A 100 8.89 3.13 -0.87
C LYS A 100 8.98 1.64 -0.59
N LEU A 101 9.63 0.88 -1.46
CA LEU A 101 9.79 -0.58 -1.31
C LEU A 101 10.44 -0.97 0.03
N VAL A 102 11.32 -0.13 0.58
CA VAL A 102 11.95 -0.38 1.89
C VAL A 102 10.95 -0.44 3.05
N HIS A 103 9.73 0.09 2.90
CA HIS A 103 8.70 0.10 3.94
C HIS A 103 7.70 -1.07 3.83
N ILE A 104 7.97 -2.07 2.97
CA ILE A 104 7.11 -3.26 2.83
C ILE A 104 6.95 -4.06 4.13
N TYR A 105 7.91 -3.98 5.05
CA TYR A 105 7.83 -4.61 6.37
C TYR A 105 6.66 -4.08 7.21
N GLN A 106 6.15 -2.89 6.93
CA GLN A 106 5.08 -2.26 7.70
C GLN A 106 3.75 -3.02 7.56
N PRO A 107 3.16 -3.16 6.35
CA PRO A 107 1.97 -3.99 6.18
C PRO A 107 2.25 -5.48 6.40
N LEU A 108 3.45 -5.96 6.04
CA LEU A 108 3.83 -7.36 6.28
C LEU A 108 3.79 -7.72 7.76
N GLY A 109 4.29 -6.82 8.63
CA GLY A 109 4.26 -7.02 10.08
C GLY A 109 2.84 -7.17 10.63
N VAL A 110 1.87 -6.42 10.10
CA VAL A 110 0.45 -6.55 10.47
C VAL A 110 -0.11 -7.89 10.02
N GLY A 111 0.19 -8.32 8.79
CA GLY A 111 -0.24 -9.62 8.28
C GLY A 111 0.32 -10.79 9.09
N LEU A 112 1.62 -10.77 9.41
CA LEU A 112 2.27 -11.79 10.24
C LEU A 112 1.76 -11.79 11.67
N TRP A 113 1.50 -10.62 12.24
CA TRP A 113 0.88 -10.49 13.56
C TRP A 113 -0.51 -11.15 13.58
N TYR A 114 -1.34 -10.91 12.57
CA TYR A 114 -2.66 -11.53 12.47
C TYR A 114 -2.56 -13.06 12.29
N ALA A 115 -1.61 -13.54 11.46
CA ALA A 115 -1.36 -14.97 11.31
C ALA A 115 -0.99 -15.63 12.64
N ALA A 116 -0.05 -15.04 13.40
CA ALA A 116 0.31 -15.52 14.73
C ALA A 116 -0.87 -15.49 15.71
N PHE A 117 -1.65 -14.40 15.70
CA PHE A 117 -2.87 -14.30 16.49
C PHE A 117 -3.85 -15.44 16.17
N SER A 118 -4.08 -15.76 14.89
CA SER A 118 -5.01 -16.83 14.50
C SER A 118 -4.60 -18.22 15.00
N VAL A 119 -3.28 -18.51 15.03
CA VAL A 119 -2.75 -19.76 15.60
C VAL A 119 -3.02 -19.79 17.10
N ILE A 120 -2.68 -18.70 17.80
CA ILE A 120 -2.88 -18.57 19.25
C ILE A 120 -4.36 -18.71 19.60
N TYR A 121 -5.23 -18.07 18.82
CA TYR A 121 -6.68 -18.14 18.98
C TYR A 121 -7.20 -19.58 18.89
N TYR A 122 -6.72 -20.35 17.91
CA TYR A 122 -7.09 -21.76 17.75
C TYR A 122 -6.62 -22.63 18.92
N ILE A 123 -5.35 -22.54 19.30
CA ILE A 123 -4.80 -23.38 20.40
C ILE A 123 -5.38 -23.01 21.77
N ALA A 124 -5.88 -21.78 21.92
CA ALA A 124 -6.59 -21.33 23.12
C ALA A 124 -8.06 -21.79 23.15
N GLY A 125 -8.54 -22.50 22.12
CA GLY A 125 -9.92 -22.98 22.03
C GLY A 125 -10.93 -21.92 21.59
N GLY A 126 -10.48 -20.88 20.87
CA GLY A 126 -11.37 -19.84 20.34
C GLY A 126 -12.35 -20.38 19.29
N THR A 127 -13.56 -19.83 19.28
CA THR A 127 -14.64 -20.21 18.34
C THR A 127 -15.34 -19.01 17.72
N ASP A 128 -15.82 -19.17 16.49
CA ASP A 128 -16.71 -18.19 15.87
C ASP A 128 -18.09 -18.10 16.57
N SER A 129 -18.99 -17.27 16.04
CA SER A 129 -20.35 -17.11 16.56
C SER A 129 -21.23 -18.36 16.45
N MET A 130 -20.82 -19.37 15.68
CA MET A 130 -21.53 -20.64 15.51
C MET A 130 -20.88 -21.79 16.29
N GLY A 131 -19.78 -21.54 17.01
CA GLY A 131 -19.05 -22.54 17.79
C GLY A 131 -18.01 -23.31 16.99
N ASN A 132 -17.70 -22.91 15.75
CA ASN A 132 -16.67 -23.56 14.95
C ASN A 132 -15.27 -23.17 15.45
N PRO A 133 -14.29 -24.09 15.48
CA PRO A 133 -12.96 -23.85 16.02
C PRO A 133 -12.03 -23.10 15.04
N PHE A 134 -12.50 -22.00 14.46
CA PHE A 134 -11.74 -21.14 13.56
C PHE A 134 -12.36 -19.74 13.46
N ILE A 135 -11.57 -18.74 13.07
CA ILE A 135 -12.08 -17.40 12.75
C ILE A 135 -12.65 -17.40 11.33
N TYR A 136 -11.88 -17.98 10.40
CA TYR A 136 -12.26 -18.24 9.02
C TYR A 136 -11.94 -19.69 8.71
N GLU A 137 -12.84 -20.40 8.04
CA GLU A 137 -12.65 -21.83 7.73
C GLU A 137 -11.35 -22.09 6.95
N VAL A 138 -10.98 -21.15 6.06
CA VAL A 138 -9.74 -21.20 5.28
C VAL A 138 -8.48 -21.16 6.16
N LEU A 139 -8.58 -20.64 7.39
CA LEU A 139 -7.53 -20.61 8.42
C LEU A 139 -7.80 -21.61 9.55
N TYR A 140 -8.47 -22.73 9.27
CA TYR A 140 -8.62 -23.80 10.25
C TYR A 140 -7.28 -24.52 10.51
N TRP A 141 -6.70 -24.26 11.68
CA TRP A 141 -5.39 -24.79 12.07
C TRP A 141 -5.38 -26.26 12.50
N GLY A 142 -6.54 -26.93 12.56
CA GLY A 142 -6.59 -28.39 12.67
C GLY A 142 -6.06 -29.10 11.43
N ASP A 143 -6.10 -28.42 10.27
CA ASP A 143 -5.29 -28.76 9.09
C ASP A 143 -4.21 -27.67 8.89
N GLY A 144 -3.13 -27.79 9.66
CA GLY A 144 -2.02 -26.83 9.62
C GLY A 144 -1.34 -26.73 8.26
N THR A 145 -1.42 -27.77 7.41
CA THR A 145 -0.84 -27.73 6.06
C THR A 145 -1.66 -26.79 5.18
N ARG A 146 -2.99 -26.98 5.14
CA ARG A 146 -3.89 -26.11 4.38
C ARG A 146 -3.82 -24.67 4.87
N ALA A 147 -3.93 -24.45 6.18
CA ALA A 147 -3.84 -23.11 6.77
C ALA A 147 -2.48 -22.45 6.47
N GLY A 148 -1.38 -23.21 6.56
CA GLY A 148 -0.04 -22.72 6.23
C GLY A 148 0.10 -22.29 4.76
N ILE A 149 -0.46 -23.05 3.83
CA ILE A 149 -0.49 -22.69 2.40
C ILE A 149 -1.27 -21.38 2.19
N VAL A 150 -2.41 -21.23 2.84
CA VAL A 150 -3.25 -20.01 2.75
C VAL A 150 -2.48 -18.80 3.27
N VAL A 151 -1.82 -18.91 4.43
CA VAL A 151 -0.99 -17.83 4.98
C VAL A 151 0.17 -17.48 4.05
N ALA A 152 0.84 -18.48 3.47
CA ALA A 152 1.92 -18.26 2.52
C ALA A 152 1.43 -17.56 1.24
N ALA A 153 0.28 -17.99 0.70
CA ALA A 153 -0.35 -17.38 -0.46
C ALA A 153 -0.78 -15.93 -0.19
N ALA A 154 -1.42 -15.67 0.96
CA ALA A 154 -1.81 -14.33 1.39
C ALA A 154 -0.58 -13.42 1.58
N THR A 155 0.51 -13.96 2.13
CA THR A 155 1.78 -13.24 2.27
C THR A 155 2.37 -12.88 0.90
N GLY A 156 2.43 -13.85 -0.03
CA GLY A 156 2.87 -13.61 -1.41
C GLY A 156 2.00 -12.57 -2.13
N GLY A 157 0.68 -12.68 -1.98
CA GLY A 157 -0.29 -11.72 -2.50
C GLY A 157 -0.08 -10.31 -1.95
N LEU A 158 0.17 -10.16 -0.65
CA LEU A 158 0.50 -8.87 -0.03
C LEU A 158 1.75 -8.26 -0.64
N LEU A 159 2.81 -9.04 -0.86
CA LEU A 159 4.04 -8.55 -1.49
C LEU A 159 3.76 -8.03 -2.91
N VAL A 160 3.00 -8.78 -3.71
CA VAL A 160 2.59 -8.38 -5.07
C VAL A 160 1.76 -7.08 -5.03
N VAL A 161 0.76 -7.01 -4.16
CA VAL A 161 -0.08 -5.81 -3.98
C VAL A 161 0.77 -4.61 -3.60
N TYR A 162 1.71 -4.75 -2.65
CA TYR A 162 2.58 -3.65 -2.25
C TYR A 162 3.43 -3.12 -3.40
N VAL A 163 3.99 -4.01 -4.23
CA VAL A 163 4.75 -3.63 -5.43
C VAL A 163 3.85 -2.92 -6.44
N CYS A 164 2.61 -3.38 -6.65
CA CYS A 164 1.64 -2.70 -7.51
C CYS A 164 1.29 -1.30 -6.98
N LEU A 165 1.06 -1.13 -5.69
CA LEU A 165 0.79 0.17 -5.06
C LEU A 165 1.99 1.12 -5.18
N TRP A 166 3.20 0.61 -5.02
CA TRP A 166 4.42 1.36 -5.29
C TRP A 166 4.50 1.82 -6.75
N ALA A 167 4.18 0.94 -7.70
CA ALA A 167 4.14 1.29 -9.12
C ALA A 167 3.06 2.36 -9.41
N PHE A 168 1.88 2.26 -8.81
CA PHE A 168 0.83 3.27 -8.92
C PHE A 168 1.24 4.61 -8.31
N ALA A 169 1.91 4.62 -7.16
CA ALA A 169 2.46 5.85 -6.57
C ALA A 169 3.50 6.50 -7.49
N ARG A 170 4.34 5.69 -8.15
CA ARG A 170 5.32 6.18 -9.14
C ARG A 170 4.62 6.78 -10.36
N LEU A 171 3.61 6.08 -10.88
CA LEU A 171 2.78 6.56 -11.99
C LEU A 171 2.07 7.88 -11.64
N ARG A 172 1.45 7.96 -10.45
CA ARG A 172 0.84 9.18 -9.91
C ARG A 172 1.83 10.35 -9.92
N ASN A 173 3.03 10.14 -9.38
CA ASN A 173 4.06 11.19 -9.35
C ASN A 173 4.49 11.60 -10.76
N TYR A 174 4.72 10.63 -11.65
CA TYR A 174 5.05 10.88 -13.04
C TYR A 174 3.98 11.73 -13.75
N LEU A 175 2.71 11.36 -13.62
CA LEU A 175 1.59 12.11 -14.20
C LEU A 175 1.47 13.51 -13.57
N SER A 176 1.65 13.62 -12.25
CA SER A 176 1.59 14.91 -11.55
C SER A 176 2.67 15.88 -12.05
N GLU A 177 3.90 15.40 -12.25
CA GLU A 177 4.98 16.21 -12.81
C GLU A 177 4.73 16.61 -14.26
N ARG A 178 4.10 15.75 -15.07
CA ARG A 178 3.79 16.05 -16.48
C ARG A 178 2.62 17.01 -16.65
N CYS A 179 1.60 16.94 -15.79
CA CYS A 179 0.38 17.73 -15.92
C CYS A 179 0.43 19.07 -15.17
N ILE A 180 1.13 19.16 -14.04
CA ILE A 180 1.12 20.36 -13.17
C ILE A 180 2.37 21.23 -13.38
N ARG A 181 3.52 20.63 -13.72
CA ARG A 181 4.77 21.38 -13.92
C ARG A 181 4.79 22.18 -15.22
N THR A 182 3.98 21.79 -16.19
CA THR A 182 3.72 22.60 -17.39
C THR A 182 2.95 23.87 -17.06
N THR A 183 2.02 23.84 -16.10
CA THR A 183 1.20 25.01 -15.73
C THR A 183 1.93 26.04 -14.87
N SER A 184 2.91 25.60 -14.05
CA SER A 184 3.66 26.51 -13.15
C SER A 184 4.82 27.23 -13.82
N ALA A 185 5.33 26.72 -14.94
CA ALA A 185 6.36 27.41 -15.73
C ALA A 185 5.83 28.67 -16.45
N ASP A 186 4.51 28.75 -16.64
CA ASP A 186 3.84 29.88 -17.30
C ASP A 186 3.39 30.97 -16.32
N LEU A 187 3.63 30.79 -15.01
CA LEU A 187 3.31 31.82 -14.02
C LEU A 187 4.42 32.89 -14.02
N PRO A 188 4.06 34.19 -14.12
CA PRO A 188 5.04 35.24 -13.91
C PRO A 188 5.66 35.06 -12.51
N LEU A 189 6.99 35.18 -12.44
CA LEU A 189 7.70 35.18 -11.16
C LEU A 189 7.02 36.17 -10.22
N ALA A 190 6.72 35.73 -8.99
CA ALA A 190 6.18 36.62 -7.99
C ALA A 190 7.07 37.88 -7.91
N PRO A 191 6.48 39.09 -7.90
CA PRO A 191 7.27 40.30 -7.73
C PRO A 191 8.13 40.14 -6.48
N PRO A 192 9.41 40.56 -6.51
CA PRO A 192 10.25 40.53 -5.32
C PRO A 192 9.51 41.21 -4.18
N LEU A 193 9.49 40.57 -3.00
CA LEU A 193 8.97 41.18 -1.78
C LEU A 193 9.79 42.44 -1.52
N THR A 194 9.28 43.59 -1.96
CA THR A 194 9.84 44.88 -1.60
C THR A 194 9.65 45.03 -0.10
N PRO A 195 10.73 45.19 0.69
CA PRO A 195 10.59 45.49 2.10
C PRO A 195 9.89 46.85 2.20
N THR A 196 8.61 46.84 2.57
CA THR A 196 7.94 48.06 2.98
C THR A 196 8.45 48.40 4.38
N LEU A 197 9.41 49.32 4.42
CA LEU A 197 9.71 50.14 5.59
C LEU A 197 9.38 51.60 5.24
N PRO A 198 9.04 52.45 6.22
CA PRO A 198 9.00 52.24 7.68
C PRO A 198 7.59 52.14 8.28
#